data_AF-A0AAW4Y4W3-F1
#
_entry.id   AF-A0AAW4Y4W3-F1
#
_cell.length_a   1.000
_cell.length_b   1.000
_cell.length_c   1.000
_cell.angle_alpha   90.00
_cell.angle_beta   90.00
_cell.angle_gamma   90.00
#
_symmetry.space_group_name_H-M   'P 1'
#
loop_
_entity.id
_entity.type
_entity.pdbx_description
1 polymer ?
#
loop_
_entity_poly.entity_id
_entity_poly.type
_entity_poly.pdbx_seq_one_letter_code
_entity_poly.pdbx_strand_id
1 'polypeptide(L)'
;VTEAYRVISQGLLEGFKNLGFDTYFAVPKTPEERQKLKQPRSSVCFDAPSWYELVVEGRKIAGSAQTRQKGVILQHGSILQDIDIDELFDMFIYKNERLKLKMKEAFVEKAVAINDISDEHITISQMEEAFEKGFKKGLNIELKPLELTEAQLAEVEELTEKYRSDEWMFRK
;
A
#
# COMPACT_ATOMS: atom_id res chain seq x y z
N VAL A 1 -18.02 -2.51 5.46
CA VAL A 1 -16.76 -2.07 4.78
C VAL A 1 -15.52 -2.57 5.53
N THR A 2 -15.46 -2.34 6.85
CA THR A 2 -14.33 -2.67 7.73
C THR A 2 -13.95 -4.15 7.80
N GLU A 3 -14.92 -5.06 7.73
CA GLU A 3 -14.67 -6.49 7.96
C GLU A 3 -13.86 -7.16 6.84
N ALA A 4 -14.23 -6.94 5.58
CA ALA A 4 -13.49 -7.48 4.45
C ALA A 4 -12.10 -6.86 4.30
N TYR A 5 -11.94 -5.58 4.64
CA TYR A 5 -10.61 -4.97 4.71
C TYR A 5 -9.76 -5.65 5.79
N ARG A 6 -10.31 -5.87 7.00
CA ARG A 6 -9.63 -6.62 8.07
C ARG A 6 -9.21 -8.02 7.63
N VAL A 7 -10.08 -8.75 6.92
CA VAL A 7 -9.77 -10.11 6.42
C VAL A 7 -8.62 -10.07 5.41
N ILE A 8 -8.65 -9.17 4.42
CA ILE A 8 -7.58 -9.10 3.42
C ILE A 8 -6.27 -8.64 4.06
N SER A 9 -6.32 -7.65 4.95
CA SER A 9 -5.16 -7.16 5.67
C SER A 9 -4.54 -8.20 6.61
N GLN A 10 -5.26 -9.26 6.99
CA GLN A 10 -4.69 -10.39 7.72
C GLN A 10 -3.63 -11.12 6.89
N GLY A 11 -3.83 -11.25 5.57
CA GLY A 11 -2.85 -11.84 4.67
C GLY A 11 -1.55 -11.03 4.62
N LEU A 12 -1.68 -9.70 4.54
CA LEU A 12 -0.54 -8.79 4.62
C LEU A 12 0.19 -8.91 5.96
N LEU A 13 -0.54 -8.92 7.07
CA LEU A 13 0.03 -9.05 8.41
C LEU A 13 0.84 -10.34 8.57
N GLU A 14 0.32 -11.47 8.11
CA GLU A 14 1.06 -12.73 8.13
C GLU A 14 2.25 -12.71 7.15
N GLY A 15 2.15 -12.00 6.03
CA GLY A 15 3.26 -11.80 5.09
C GLY A 15 4.45 -11.06 5.71
N PHE A 16 4.20 -9.94 6.39
CA PHE A 16 5.26 -9.22 7.10
C PHE A 16 5.87 -10.03 8.26
N LYS A 17 5.05 -10.79 8.99
CA LYS A 17 5.57 -11.72 10.00
C LYS A 17 6.49 -12.79 9.42
N ASN A 18 6.17 -13.31 8.22
CA ASN A 18 7.01 -14.28 7.54
C ASN A 18 8.35 -13.69 7.08
N LEU A 19 8.42 -12.36 6.90
CA LEU A 19 9.67 -11.63 6.66
C LEU A 19 10.45 -11.31 7.95
N GLY A 20 9.93 -11.70 9.12
CA GLY A 20 10.59 -11.50 10.41
C GLY A 20 10.17 -10.24 11.16
N PHE A 21 9.24 -9.43 10.63
CA PHE A 21 8.86 -8.17 11.25
C PHE A 21 7.76 -8.32 12.31
N ASP A 22 7.86 -7.55 13.40
CA ASP A 22 6.76 -7.39 14.35
C ASP A 22 5.67 -6.47 13.77
N THR A 23 4.55 -7.08 13.42
CA THR A 23 3.46 -6.43 12.67
C THR A 23 2.13 -6.58 13.38
N TYR A 24 1.43 -5.46 13.51
CA TYR A 24 0.11 -5.41 14.13
C TYR A 24 -0.81 -4.39 13.45
N PHE A 25 -2.12 -4.53 13.65
CA PHE A 25 -3.09 -3.54 13.20
C PHE A 25 -3.10 -2.34 14.15
N ALA A 26 -2.87 -1.15 13.62
CA ALA A 26 -3.16 0.07 14.36
C ALA A 26 -4.67 0.24 14.47
N VAL A 27 -5.19 0.13 15.70
CA VAL A 27 -6.57 0.47 16.02
C VAL A 27 -6.54 1.78 16.81
N PRO A 28 -7.15 2.86 16.32
CA PRO A 28 -7.19 4.14 17.02
C PRO A 28 -7.94 3.99 18.35
N LYS A 29 -7.23 4.12 19.47
CA LYS A 29 -7.74 3.92 20.82
C LYS A 29 -8.33 5.20 21.39
N THR A 30 -7.83 6.37 20.98
CA THR A 30 -8.27 7.67 21.52
C THR A 30 -9.23 8.43 20.59
N PRO A 31 -10.09 9.31 21.12
CA PRO A 31 -10.93 10.20 20.30
C PRO A 31 -10.13 11.11 19.36
N GLU A 32 -8.94 11.55 19.77
CA GLU A 32 -8.05 12.42 19.01
C GLU A 32 -7.44 11.69 17.80
N GLU A 33 -7.01 10.44 17.97
CA GLU A 33 -6.56 9.57 16.87
C GLU A 33 -7.67 9.36 15.84
N ARG A 34 -8.91 9.15 16.31
CA ARG A 34 -10.08 9.02 15.43
C ARG A 34 -10.40 10.30 14.67
N GLN A 35 -10.07 11.46 15.23
CA GLN A 35 -10.30 12.75 14.60
C GLN A 35 -9.25 13.04 13.53
N LYS A 36 -7.99 12.64 13.74
CA LYS A 36 -6.90 12.73 12.75
C LYS A 36 -7.19 11.92 11.47
N LEU A 37 -7.89 10.79 11.58
CA LEU A 37 -8.35 9.99 10.42
C LEU A 37 -9.32 10.75 9.49
N LYS A 38 -9.99 11.80 9.99
CA LYS A 38 -10.98 12.57 9.23
C LYS A 38 -10.38 13.77 8.47
N GLN A 39 -9.08 14.05 8.64
CA GLN A 39 -8.39 15.19 8.05
C GLN A 39 -7.04 14.78 7.44
N PRO A 40 -6.99 14.30 6.19
CA PRO A 40 -5.73 14.01 5.52
C PRO A 40 -4.92 15.31 5.34
N ARG A 41 -3.67 15.33 5.82
CA ARG A 41 -2.79 16.51 5.81
C ARG A 41 -1.99 16.67 4.52
N SER A 42 -1.97 15.68 3.63
CA SER A 42 -1.35 15.78 2.31
C SER A 42 -2.02 14.88 1.27
N SER A 43 -1.64 15.08 0.00
CA SER A 43 -2.04 14.27 -1.15
C SER A 43 -1.24 12.96 -1.30
N VAL A 44 -0.23 12.73 -0.44
CA VAL A 44 0.56 11.50 -0.47
C VAL A 44 -0.24 10.41 0.25
N CYS A 45 -0.62 9.37 -0.48
CA CYS A 45 -1.46 8.26 0.03
C CYS A 45 -0.86 7.58 1.29
N PHE A 46 0.46 7.63 1.46
CA PHE A 46 1.14 7.13 2.66
C PHE A 46 0.98 8.02 3.91
N ASP A 47 0.66 9.30 3.77
CA ASP A 47 0.59 10.25 4.90
C ASP A 47 -0.78 10.26 5.63
N ALA A 48 -1.85 9.81 4.96
CA ALA A 48 -3.19 9.78 5.53
C ALA A 48 -3.45 8.45 6.26
N PRO A 49 -3.83 8.49 7.56
CA PRO A 49 -4.09 7.25 8.29
C PRO A 49 -5.44 6.64 7.90
N SER A 50 -5.52 5.31 7.91
CA SER A 50 -6.75 4.55 7.62
C SER A 50 -7.12 3.57 8.73
N TRP A 51 -8.38 3.12 8.78
CA TRP A 51 -8.80 2.12 9.77
C TRP A 51 -8.18 0.76 9.45
N TYR A 52 -7.62 0.07 10.45
CA TYR A 52 -6.84 -1.18 10.32
C TYR A 52 -5.57 -1.02 9.48
N GLU A 53 -4.97 0.16 9.54
CA GLU A 53 -3.68 0.42 8.95
C GLU A 53 -2.63 -0.52 9.54
N LEU A 54 -1.88 -1.16 8.65
CA LEU A 54 -0.85 -2.10 9.02
C LEU A 54 0.40 -1.32 9.42
N VAL A 55 0.82 -1.52 10.66
CA VAL A 55 1.98 -0.89 11.24
C VAL A 55 3.03 -1.95 11.53
N VAL A 56 4.25 -1.66 11.11
CA VAL A 56 5.42 -2.49 11.31
C VAL A 56 6.40 -1.67 12.12
N GLU A 57 6.77 -2.14 13.30
CA GLU A 57 7.69 -1.43 14.21
C GLU A 57 7.29 0.04 14.48
N GLY A 58 5.99 0.32 14.59
CA GLY A 58 5.48 1.66 14.83
C GLY A 58 5.43 2.59 13.60
N ARG A 59 5.88 2.13 12.42
CA ARG A 59 5.91 2.90 11.16
C ARG A 59 5.05 2.26 10.07
N LYS A 60 4.65 3.05 9.07
CA LYS A 60 3.79 2.61 7.96
C LYS A 60 4.62 2.12 6.78
N ILE A 61 4.37 0.88 6.35
CA ILE A 61 5.12 0.24 5.26
C ILE A 61 4.24 -0.03 4.03
N ALA A 62 2.92 -0.14 4.22
CA ALA A 62 1.98 -0.48 3.16
C ALA A 62 0.89 0.59 2.98
N GLY A 63 0.63 0.94 1.73
CA GLY A 63 -0.54 1.71 1.30
C GLY A 63 -1.56 0.77 0.65
N SER A 64 -2.85 1.01 0.87
CA SER A 64 -3.91 0.14 0.38
C SER A 64 -5.11 0.93 -0.11
N ALA A 65 -5.69 0.48 -1.22
CA ALA A 65 -6.88 1.03 -1.84
C ALA A 65 -7.88 -0.10 -2.15
N GLN A 66 -9.17 0.22 -2.05
CA GLN A 66 -10.25 -0.75 -2.27
C GLN A 66 -11.36 -0.15 -3.14
N THR A 67 -11.81 -0.91 -4.13
CA THR A 67 -13.00 -0.60 -4.91
C THR A 67 -14.00 -1.76 -4.83
N ARG A 68 -15.30 -1.45 -4.79
CA ARG A 68 -16.39 -2.42 -4.75
C ARG A 68 -17.38 -2.12 -5.84
N GLN A 69 -17.64 -3.10 -6.70
CA GLN A 69 -18.58 -2.92 -7.80
C GLN A 69 -19.24 -4.26 -8.13
N LYS A 70 -20.57 -4.26 -8.26
CA LYS A 70 -21.37 -5.42 -8.71
C LYS A 70 -21.06 -6.73 -7.95
N GLY A 71 -20.88 -6.65 -6.63
CA GLY A 71 -20.57 -7.82 -5.79
C GLY A 71 -19.10 -8.27 -5.80
N VAL A 72 -18.23 -7.61 -6.57
CA VAL A 72 -16.78 -7.87 -6.61
C VAL A 72 -16.04 -6.82 -5.78
N ILE A 73 -14.94 -7.25 -5.14
CA ILE A 73 -14.02 -6.38 -4.41
C ILE A 73 -12.67 -6.45 -5.12
N LEU A 74 -12.13 -5.29 -5.48
CA LEU A 74 -10.73 -5.13 -5.87
C LEU A 74 -9.98 -4.46 -4.72
N GLN A 75 -9.00 -5.17 -4.17
CA GLN A 75 -8.04 -4.63 -3.21
C GLN A 75 -6.66 -4.60 -3.87
N HIS A 76 -6.01 -3.44 -3.85
CA HIS A 76 -4.64 -3.30 -4.34
C HIS A 76 -3.90 -2.29 -3.48
N GLY A 77 -2.59 -2.19 -3.65
CA GLY A 77 -1.76 -1.33 -2.83
C GLY A 77 -0.30 -1.36 -3.27
N SER A 78 0.53 -0.73 -2.45
CA SER A 78 1.97 -0.68 -2.66
C SER A 78 2.67 -0.91 -1.32
N ILE A 79 3.77 -1.64 -1.36
CA ILE A 79 4.63 -1.93 -0.22
C ILE A 79 5.99 -1.33 -0.55
N LEU A 80 6.54 -0.54 0.37
CA LEU A 80 7.85 0.08 0.19
C LEU A 80 8.95 -0.96 0.47
N GLN A 81 9.57 -1.51 -0.58
CA GLN A 81 10.75 -2.38 -0.43
C GLN A 81 11.99 -1.54 -0.11
N ASP A 82 12.26 -0.57 -0.97
CA ASP A 82 13.32 0.45 -0.90
C ASP A 82 12.72 1.79 -1.37
N ILE A 83 13.25 2.91 -0.88
CA ILE A 83 12.79 4.23 -1.30
C ILE A 83 13.93 5.26 -1.29
N ASP A 84 14.11 5.94 -2.43
CA ASP A 84 14.85 7.20 -2.46
C ASP A 84 13.88 8.35 -2.20
N ILE A 85 14.02 8.96 -1.02
CA ILE A 85 13.12 10.01 -0.56
C ILE A 85 13.38 11.32 -1.31
N ASP A 86 14.62 11.57 -1.77
CA ASP A 86 14.90 12.75 -2.60
C ASP A 86 14.22 12.61 -3.96
N GLU A 87 14.40 11.48 -4.63
CA GLU A 87 13.78 11.23 -5.95
C GLU A 87 12.26 11.29 -5.87
N LEU A 88 11.64 10.68 -4.85
CA LEU A 88 10.18 10.74 -4.68
C LEU A 88 9.67 12.18 -4.59
N PHE A 89 10.38 13.03 -3.84
CA PHE A 89 9.99 14.42 -3.65
C PHE A 89 10.42 15.30 -4.84
N ASP A 90 11.26 14.85 -5.76
CA ASP A 90 11.52 15.55 -7.01
C ASP A 90 10.39 15.39 -8.03
N MET A 91 9.53 14.37 -7.88
CA MET A 91 8.42 14.10 -8.80
C MET A 91 7.20 15.02 -8.63
N PHE A 92 7.16 15.84 -7.58
CA PHE A 92 6.02 16.73 -7.29
C PHE A 92 6.35 18.20 -7.50
N ILE A 93 5.33 18.99 -7.84
CA ILE A 93 5.44 20.45 -7.97
C ILE A 93 5.12 21.08 -6.60
N TYR A 94 6.11 21.78 -6.02
CA TYR A 94 5.95 22.51 -4.77
C TYR A 94 5.89 24.01 -4.99
N LYS A 95 5.22 24.72 -4.06
CA LYS A 95 5.19 26.18 -4.07
C LYS A 95 6.56 26.82 -3.79
N ASN A 96 7.41 26.13 -3.01
CA ASN A 96 8.78 26.53 -2.68
C ASN A 96 9.53 25.36 -2.01
N GLU A 97 10.86 25.46 -1.99
CA GLU A 97 11.76 24.46 -1.38
C GLU A 97 11.52 24.25 0.12
N ARG A 98 11.18 25.31 0.86
CA ARG A 98 10.91 25.19 2.30
C ARG A 98 9.73 24.26 2.59
N LEU A 99 8.69 24.30 1.76
CA LEU A 99 7.55 23.40 1.89
C LEU A 99 7.93 21.96 1.54
N LYS A 100 8.72 21.76 0.47
CA LYS A 100 9.23 20.44 0.08
C LYS A 100 10.01 19.81 1.23
N LEU A 101 10.97 20.52 1.81
CA LEU A 101 11.80 20.03 2.91
C LEU A 101 10.96 19.65 4.13
N LYS A 102 10.01 20.52 4.51
CA LYS A 102 9.10 20.25 5.64
C LYS A 102 8.24 18.98 5.41
N MET A 103 7.76 18.78 4.18
CA MET A 103 6.98 17.58 3.84
C MET A 103 7.86 16.33 3.80
N LYS A 104 9.11 16.47 3.35
CA LYS A 104 10.10 15.40 3.35
C LYS A 104 10.38 14.91 4.77
N GLU A 105 10.71 15.83 5.69
CA GLU A 105 10.94 15.52 7.11
C GLU A 105 9.74 14.78 7.72
N ALA A 106 8.52 15.28 7.48
CA ALA A 106 7.30 14.65 7.99
C ALA A 106 7.02 13.27 7.39
N PHE A 107 7.52 12.97 6.19
CA PHE A 107 7.37 11.67 5.54
C PHE A 107 8.30 10.63 6.16
N VAL A 108 9.58 10.97 6.39
CA VAL A 108 10.57 10.06 7.01
C VAL A 108 10.14 9.60 8.40
N GLU A 109 9.44 10.44 9.15
CA GLU A 109 8.91 10.07 10.47
C GLU A 109 7.77 9.03 10.41
N LYS A 110 7.09 8.89 9.27
CA LYS A 110 5.83 8.12 9.17
C LYS A 110 5.93 6.90 8.28
N ALA A 111 6.68 6.98 7.21
CA ALA A 111 6.85 5.92 6.23
C ALA A 111 8.25 5.32 6.37
N VAL A 112 8.35 4.00 6.19
CA VAL A 112 9.63 3.30 6.18
C VAL A 112 9.60 2.20 5.14
N ALA A 113 10.73 1.98 4.47
CA ALA A 113 10.87 0.85 3.57
C ALA A 113 11.28 -0.41 4.34
N ILE A 114 10.97 -1.58 3.79
CA ILE A 114 11.28 -2.88 4.39
C ILE A 114 12.78 -3.00 4.67
N ASN A 115 13.62 -2.60 3.72
CA ASN A 115 15.07 -2.74 3.85
C ASN A 115 15.71 -1.71 4.78
N ASP A 116 14.99 -0.66 5.18
CA ASP A 116 15.48 0.31 6.19
C ASP A 116 15.36 -0.24 7.62
N ILE A 117 14.56 -1.29 7.83
CA ILE A 117 14.29 -1.90 9.14
C ILE A 117 14.65 -3.38 9.21
N SER A 118 15.16 -3.93 8.11
CA SER A 118 15.60 -5.31 8.04
C SER A 118 17.09 -5.42 8.35
N ASP A 119 17.47 -6.48 9.06
CA ASP A 119 18.89 -6.82 9.29
C ASP A 119 19.59 -7.29 8.01
N GLU A 120 18.82 -7.80 7.04
CA GLU A 120 19.30 -8.29 5.75
C GLU A 120 18.53 -7.64 4.59
N HIS A 121 19.14 -7.56 3.42
CA HIS A 121 18.46 -7.05 2.23
C HIS A 121 17.40 -8.06 1.74
N ILE A 122 16.12 -7.67 1.83
CA ILE A 122 14.98 -8.46 1.39
C ILE A 122 14.70 -8.15 -0.09
N THR A 123 14.73 -9.20 -0.90
CA THR A 123 14.44 -9.15 -2.33
C THR A 123 12.94 -9.23 -2.63
N ILE A 124 12.53 -8.78 -3.83
CA ILE A 124 11.14 -8.93 -4.30
C ILE A 124 10.67 -10.38 -4.26
N SER A 125 11.51 -11.34 -4.68
CA SER A 125 11.13 -12.77 -4.65
C SER A 125 10.88 -13.29 -3.24
N GLN A 126 11.67 -12.85 -2.25
CA GLN A 126 11.43 -13.18 -0.84
C GLN A 126 10.12 -12.55 -0.35
N MET A 127 9.82 -11.31 -0.76
CA MET A 127 8.53 -10.68 -0.46
C MET A 127 7.37 -11.47 -1.08
N GLU A 128 7.45 -11.81 -2.36
CA GLU A 128 6.42 -12.60 -3.07
C GLU A 128 6.12 -13.90 -2.33
N GLU A 129 7.15 -14.68 -1.99
CA GLU A 129 6.98 -15.94 -1.26
C GLU A 129 6.38 -15.73 0.13
N ALA A 130 6.85 -14.72 0.87
CA ALA A 130 6.37 -14.41 2.21
C ALA A 130 4.91 -13.97 2.21
N PHE A 131 4.53 -13.07 1.29
CA PHE A 131 3.16 -12.60 1.14
C PHE A 131 2.25 -13.68 0.58
N GLU A 132 2.68 -14.51 -0.37
CA GLU A 132 1.89 -15.65 -0.86
C GLU A 132 1.52 -16.59 0.31
N LYS A 133 2.50 -17.00 1.11
CA LYS A 133 2.28 -17.79 2.34
C LYS A 133 1.39 -17.05 3.34
N GLY A 134 1.61 -15.75 3.49
CA GLY A 134 0.84 -14.85 4.34
C GLY A 134 -0.64 -14.83 3.96
N PHE A 135 -0.96 -14.64 2.68
CA PHE A 135 -2.34 -14.63 2.17
C PHE A 135 -3.01 -15.99 2.34
N LYS A 136 -2.33 -17.10 2.02
CA LYS A 136 -2.86 -18.46 2.25
C LYS A 136 -3.27 -18.66 3.72
N LYS A 137 -2.37 -18.31 4.65
CA LYS A 137 -2.60 -18.44 6.09
C LYS A 137 -3.65 -17.46 6.62
N GLY A 138 -3.52 -16.18 6.29
CA GLY A 138 -4.33 -15.11 6.85
C GLY A 138 -5.78 -15.12 6.37
N LEU A 139 -6.02 -15.55 5.13
CA LEU A 139 -7.37 -15.69 4.58
C LEU A 139 -7.90 -17.13 4.68
N ASN A 140 -7.05 -18.09 5.07
CA ASN A 140 -7.36 -19.52 5.07
C ASN A 140 -7.86 -20.01 3.70
N ILE A 141 -7.06 -19.73 2.67
CA ILE A 141 -7.36 -20.05 1.27
C ILE A 141 -6.20 -20.78 0.60
N GLU A 142 -6.51 -21.46 -0.51
CA GLU A 142 -5.51 -21.90 -1.48
C GLU A 142 -5.44 -20.91 -2.63
N LEU A 143 -4.22 -20.55 -3.02
CA LEU A 143 -3.96 -19.74 -4.20
C LEU A 143 -3.74 -20.68 -5.39
N LYS A 144 -4.40 -20.37 -6.51
CA LYS A 144 -4.22 -21.06 -7.78
C LYS A 144 -3.73 -20.05 -8.82
N PRO A 145 -2.78 -20.43 -9.68
CA PRO A 145 -2.40 -19.58 -10.81
C PRO A 145 -3.63 -19.20 -11.64
N LEU A 146 -3.73 -17.92 -11.98
CA LEU A 146 -4.72 -17.40 -12.92
C LEU A 146 -4.02 -17.18 -14.25
N GLU A 147 -4.40 -17.93 -15.26
CA GLU A 147 -4.02 -17.66 -16.65
C GLU A 147 -5.18 -16.95 -17.34
N LEU A 148 -4.88 -15.82 -17.97
CA LEU A 148 -5.87 -15.08 -18.74
C LEU A 148 -6.14 -15.78 -20.07
N THR A 149 -7.40 -15.87 -20.45
CA THR A 149 -7.80 -16.34 -21.79
C THR A 149 -7.38 -15.34 -22.86
N GLU A 150 -7.28 -15.79 -24.13
CA GLU A 150 -6.98 -14.91 -25.27
C GLU A 150 -7.95 -13.71 -25.37
N ALA A 151 -9.24 -13.94 -25.10
CA ALA A 151 -10.25 -12.88 -25.09
C ALA A 151 -10.00 -11.85 -23.98
N GLN A 152 -9.60 -12.29 -22.78
CA GLN A 152 -9.26 -11.39 -21.67
C GLN A 152 -7.94 -10.63 -21.93
N LEU A 153 -6.97 -11.26 -22.57
CA LEU A 153 -5.74 -10.58 -22.99
C LEU A 153 -6.03 -9.50 -24.03
N ALA A 154 -6.91 -9.78 -25.00
CA ALA A 154 -7.36 -8.77 -25.95
C ALA A 154 -8.06 -7.59 -25.26
N GLU A 155 -8.91 -7.86 -24.26
CA GLU A 155 -9.53 -6.80 -23.44
C GLU A 155 -8.49 -5.98 -22.66
N VAL A 156 -7.44 -6.61 -22.12
CA VAL A 156 -6.34 -5.91 -21.43
C VAL A 156 -5.59 -4.98 -22.39
N GLU A 157 -5.35 -5.39 -23.63
CA GLU A 157 -4.71 -4.54 -24.65
C GLU A 157 -5.59 -3.32 -24.99
N GLU A 158 -6.89 -3.53 -25.20
CA GLU A 158 -7.84 -2.42 -25.44
C GLU A 158 -7.87 -1.43 -24.26
N LEU A 159 -7.88 -1.94 -23.03
CA LEU A 159 -7.83 -1.12 -21.82
C LEU A 159 -6.50 -0.38 -21.70
N THR A 160 -5.39 -0.99 -22.11
CA THR A 160 -4.06 -0.38 -22.06
C THR A 160 -4.01 0.90 -22.90
N GLU A 161 -4.60 0.89 -24.09
CA GLU A 161 -4.68 2.08 -24.95
C GLU A 161 -5.48 3.21 -24.29
N LYS A 162 -6.59 2.88 -23.63
CA LYS A 162 -7.33 3.85 -22.83
C LYS A 162 -6.48 4.42 -21.68
N TYR A 163 -5.84 3.56 -20.89
CA TYR A 163 -5.07 3.98 -19.71
C TYR A 163 -3.77 4.72 -20.06
N ARG A 164 -3.23 4.55 -21.28
CA ARG A 164 -2.09 5.33 -21.81
C ARG A 164 -2.51 6.69 -22.37
N SER A 165 -3.78 6.87 -22.75
CA SER A 165 -4.23 8.10 -23.40
C SER A 165 -4.15 9.33 -22.49
N ASP A 166 -3.75 10.46 -23.06
CA ASP A 166 -3.75 11.76 -22.37
C ASP A 166 -5.15 12.16 -21.89
N GLU A 167 -6.19 11.82 -22.66
CA GLU A 167 -7.58 12.05 -22.27
C GLU A 167 -7.90 11.41 -20.92
N TRP A 168 -7.40 10.20 -20.68
CA TRP A 168 -7.57 9.52 -19.41
C TRP A 168 -6.61 10.05 -18.34
N MET A 169 -5.32 10.16 -18.63
CA MET A 169 -4.28 10.53 -17.67
C MET A 169 -4.41 11.95 -17.13
N PHE A 170 -4.87 12.90 -17.95
CA PHE A 170 -5.05 14.31 -17.57
C PHE A 170 -6.50 14.68 -17.27
N ARG A 171 -7.38 13.68 -17.15
CA ARG A 171 -8.77 13.91 -16.77
C ARG A 171 -8.84 14.55 -15.38
N LYS A 172 -9.49 15.72 -15.29
CA LYS A 172 -9.73 16.44 -14.04
C LYS A 172 -11.03 16.01 -13.37
#